data_AF-A0A0H5DKP5-F1
#
_entry.id   AF-A0A0H5DKP5-F1
#
_cell.length_a   1.000
_cell.length_b   1.000
_cell.length_c   1.000
_cell.angle_alpha   90.00
_cell.angle_beta   90.00
_cell.angle_gamma   90.00
#
_symmetry.space_group_name_H-M   'P 1'
#
loop_
_entity.id
_entity.type
_entity.pdbx_description
1 polymer ?
#
loop_
_entity_poly.entity_id
_entity_poly.type
_entity_poly.pdbx_seq_one_letter_code
_entity_poly.pdbx_strand_id
1 'polypeptide(L)'
;MFSLPRTATLMAAALAAAASLAGPASALSCVPWGPADGYLEASKSDKSYVVVDGILRFDASALPKAPSDDPNNTPPRTAIPASLSGKLLTEGGFQREVELPVTLEILCLGPWCASAEDGLRYVAFLEQRGDELVLEENPCGGFGFSNEDGQAARDVLACHAGRACTPWRDR
;
A
#
# COMPACT_ATOMS: atom_id res chain seq x y z
N MET A 1 -1.43 -6.54 75.57
CA MET A 1 -2.23 -5.50 74.88
C MET A 1 -1.47 -5.10 73.63
N PHE A 2 -1.68 -5.82 72.53
CA PHE A 2 -1.12 -5.49 71.21
C PHE A 2 -2.25 -5.75 70.20
N SER A 3 -2.90 -4.68 69.76
CA SER A 3 -3.88 -4.72 68.67
C SER A 3 -3.15 -4.50 67.36
N LEU A 4 -3.16 -5.51 66.48
CA LEU A 4 -2.79 -5.33 65.07
C LEU A 4 -3.97 -4.72 64.31
N PRO A 5 -3.78 -3.68 63.48
CA PRO A 5 -4.85 -3.11 62.67
C PRO A 5 -5.17 -3.99 61.44
N ARG A 6 -6.47 -4.25 61.24
CA ARG A 6 -7.10 -5.01 60.15
C ARG A 6 -7.14 -4.25 58.81
N THR A 7 -6.16 -3.40 58.53
CA THR A 7 -6.21 -2.50 57.34
C THR A 7 -5.44 -3.03 56.13
N ALA A 8 -4.66 -4.10 56.28
CA ALA A 8 -3.76 -4.57 55.22
C ALA A 8 -4.43 -5.38 54.09
N THR A 9 -5.71 -5.76 54.21
CA THR A 9 -6.32 -6.75 53.29
C THR A 9 -7.17 -6.14 52.17
N LEU A 10 -7.52 -4.85 52.25
CA LEU A 10 -8.43 -4.24 51.26
C LEU A 10 -7.72 -3.54 50.09
N MET A 11 -6.41 -3.34 50.16
CA MET A 11 -5.65 -2.61 49.12
C MET A 11 -5.00 -3.52 48.05
N ALA A 12 -5.13 -4.85 48.17
CA ALA A 12 -4.57 -5.80 47.20
C ALA A 12 -5.54 -6.20 46.09
N ALA A 13 -6.85 -6.01 46.27
CA ALA A 13 -7.86 -6.42 45.29
C ALA A 13 -8.14 -5.37 44.19
N ALA A 14 -7.76 -4.10 44.41
CA ALA A 14 -8.08 -3.02 43.47
C ALA A 14 -7.03 -2.83 42.35
N LEU A 15 -5.80 -3.32 42.53
CA LEU A 15 -4.76 -3.20 41.51
C LEU A 15 -4.81 -4.30 40.43
N ALA A 16 -5.56 -5.37 40.63
CA ALA A 16 -5.63 -6.49 39.68
C ALA A 16 -6.67 -6.31 38.55
N ALA A 17 -7.55 -5.31 38.65
CA ALA A 17 -8.67 -5.14 37.70
C ALA A 17 -8.36 -4.20 36.53
N ALA A 18 -7.22 -3.50 36.52
CA ALA A 18 -6.92 -2.45 35.53
C ALA A 18 -6.25 -2.94 34.23
N ALA A 19 -5.95 -4.24 34.09
CA ALA A 19 -5.16 -4.76 32.97
C ALA A 19 -5.97 -5.27 31.76
N SER A 20 -7.30 -5.10 31.72
CA SER A 20 -8.18 -5.76 30.73
C SER A 20 -8.91 -4.83 29.75
N LEU A 21 -8.59 -3.54 29.71
CA LEU A 21 -9.20 -2.57 28.76
C LEU A 21 -8.35 -2.33 27.49
N ALA A 22 -7.29 -3.12 27.27
CA ALA A 22 -6.63 -3.15 25.97
C ALA A 22 -7.57 -3.88 24.98
N GLY A 23 -8.42 -3.10 24.30
CA GLY A 23 -9.23 -3.60 23.19
C GLY A 23 -8.35 -4.27 22.13
N PRO A 24 -8.88 -5.24 21.36
CA PRO A 24 -8.09 -5.95 20.38
C PRO A 24 -7.54 -4.96 19.35
N ALA A 25 -6.21 -4.89 19.25
CA ALA A 25 -5.56 -4.33 18.08
C ALA A 25 -5.78 -5.34 16.95
N SER A 26 -6.81 -5.15 16.13
CA SER A 26 -6.93 -5.88 14.87
C SER A 26 -5.63 -5.67 14.11
N ALA A 27 -4.95 -6.74 13.69
CA ALA A 27 -3.77 -6.63 12.85
C ALA A 27 -4.18 -6.95 11.42
N LEU A 28 -3.76 -6.13 10.46
CA LEU A 28 -4.03 -6.38 9.05
C LEU A 28 -3.24 -7.61 8.58
N SER A 29 -3.93 -8.68 8.17
CA SER A 29 -3.29 -9.87 7.59
C SER A 29 -3.33 -9.79 6.07
N CYS A 30 -2.22 -9.38 5.46
CA CYS A 30 -2.11 -9.29 4.01
C CYS A 30 -1.58 -10.59 3.42
N VAL A 31 -2.13 -10.97 2.26
CA VAL A 31 -1.55 -12.02 1.44
C VAL A 31 -0.32 -11.43 0.73
N PRO A 32 0.79 -12.17 0.59
CA PRO A 32 1.95 -11.67 -0.14
C PRO A 32 1.57 -11.24 -1.57
N TRP A 33 2.04 -10.07 -1.97
CA TRP A 33 1.68 -9.40 -3.22
C TRP A 33 2.92 -8.77 -3.86
N GLY A 34 3.11 -8.96 -5.16
CA GLY A 34 4.26 -8.42 -5.90
C GLY A 34 3.99 -8.14 -7.38
N PRO A 35 5.02 -7.73 -8.13
CA PRO A 35 4.88 -7.25 -9.52
C PRO A 35 4.26 -8.27 -10.47
N ALA A 36 4.58 -9.55 -10.29
CA ALA A 36 3.99 -10.65 -11.06
C ALA A 36 2.50 -10.83 -10.76
N ASP A 37 2.08 -10.67 -9.50
CA ASP A 37 0.67 -10.71 -9.10
C ASP A 37 -0.09 -9.54 -9.73
N GLY A 38 0.47 -8.32 -9.67
CA GLY A 38 -0.09 -7.14 -10.33
C GLY A 38 -0.25 -7.31 -11.84
N TYR A 39 0.73 -7.92 -12.51
CA TYR A 39 0.63 -8.23 -13.94
C TYR A 39 -0.47 -9.25 -14.25
N LEU A 40 -0.56 -10.33 -13.47
CA LEU A 40 -1.58 -11.36 -13.64
C LEU A 40 -2.98 -10.83 -13.36
N GLU A 41 -3.13 -9.97 -12.34
CA GLU A 41 -4.39 -9.31 -12.02
C GLU A 41 -4.81 -8.37 -13.16
N ALA A 42 -3.90 -7.49 -13.59
CA ALA A 42 -4.18 -6.55 -14.70
C ALA A 42 -4.51 -7.28 -16.01
N SER A 43 -3.82 -8.38 -16.33
CA SER A 43 -4.05 -9.13 -17.57
C SER A 43 -5.34 -9.95 -17.60
N LYS A 44 -5.92 -10.26 -16.43
CA LYS A 44 -7.19 -11.01 -16.30
C LYS A 44 -8.38 -10.11 -16.02
N SER A 45 -8.15 -8.82 -15.79
CA SER A 45 -9.17 -7.84 -15.45
C SER A 45 -9.92 -7.35 -16.69
N ASP A 46 -11.17 -6.91 -16.51
CA ASP A 46 -11.93 -6.17 -17.52
C ASP A 46 -11.49 -4.69 -17.61
N LYS A 47 -10.64 -4.23 -16.68
CA LYS A 47 -10.07 -2.88 -16.66
C LYS A 47 -8.91 -2.76 -17.65
N SER A 48 -8.68 -1.55 -18.15
CA SER A 48 -7.53 -1.23 -19.00
C SER A 48 -6.39 -0.66 -18.15
N TYR A 49 -5.16 -1.11 -18.41
CA TYR A 49 -3.97 -0.67 -17.68
C TYR A 49 -2.86 -0.18 -18.62
N VAL A 50 -2.20 0.90 -18.20
CA VAL A 50 -0.98 1.45 -18.79
C VAL A 50 0.17 1.19 -17.82
N VAL A 51 1.17 0.40 -18.23
CA VAL A 51 2.26 -0.01 -17.34
C VAL A 51 3.52 0.77 -17.62
N VAL A 52 4.08 1.44 -16.61
CA VAL A 52 5.23 2.34 -16.75
C VAL A 52 6.30 2.00 -15.71
N ASP A 53 7.56 1.88 -16.15
CA ASP A 53 8.74 1.93 -15.29
C ASP A 53 9.23 3.37 -15.24
N GLY A 54 9.02 4.06 -14.12
CA GLY A 54 9.21 5.50 -14.05
C GLY A 54 9.33 6.05 -12.65
N ILE A 55 9.63 7.33 -12.60
CA ILE A 55 9.83 8.10 -11.38
C ILE A 55 8.51 8.77 -11.00
N LEU A 56 8.01 8.48 -9.80
CA LEU A 56 6.77 9.06 -9.27
C LEU A 56 7.09 10.42 -8.60
N ARG A 57 6.26 11.42 -8.90
CA ARG A 57 6.33 12.75 -8.29
C ARG A 57 4.97 13.19 -7.78
N PHE A 58 4.90 13.62 -6.53
CA PHE A 58 3.68 14.14 -5.90
C PHE A 58 4.00 14.95 -4.63
N ASP A 59 3.01 15.66 -4.11
CA ASP A 59 3.13 16.32 -2.81
C ASP A 59 2.97 15.29 -1.67
N ALA A 60 4.10 14.85 -1.11
CA ALA A 60 4.13 13.91 0.01
C ALA A 60 3.36 14.41 1.25
N SER A 61 3.16 15.72 1.41
CA SER A 61 2.38 16.28 2.52
C SER A 61 0.88 16.02 2.40
N ALA A 62 0.40 15.67 1.19
CA ALA A 62 -0.99 15.34 0.90
C ALA A 62 -1.37 13.88 1.26
N LEU A 63 -0.41 13.04 1.67
CA LEU A 63 -0.70 11.68 2.14
C LEU A 63 -1.65 11.72 3.36
N PRO A 64 -2.64 10.81 3.42
CA PRO A 64 -3.56 10.76 4.54
C PRO A 64 -2.83 10.45 5.85
N LYS A 65 -3.24 11.14 6.91
CA LYS A 65 -2.73 10.93 8.27
C LYS A 65 -3.91 10.54 9.16
N ALA A 66 -3.71 9.50 9.96
CA ALA A 66 -4.70 9.10 10.94
C ALA A 66 -4.90 10.21 11.98
N PRO A 67 -6.15 10.64 12.26
CA PRO A 67 -6.44 11.58 13.33
C PRO A 67 -5.96 11.05 14.68
N SER A 68 -5.45 11.94 15.54
CA SER A 68 -4.92 11.54 16.85
C SER A 68 -6.00 11.13 17.85
N ASP A 69 -7.22 11.65 17.68
CA ASP A 69 -8.39 11.41 18.53
C ASP A 69 -9.17 10.15 18.12
N ASP A 70 -9.23 9.85 16.82
CA ASP A 70 -9.78 8.60 16.29
C ASP A 70 -8.98 8.10 15.08
N PRO A 71 -8.06 7.14 15.28
CA PRO A 71 -7.26 6.56 14.20
C PRO A 71 -8.08 5.90 13.09
N ASN A 72 -9.33 5.50 13.36
CA ASN A 72 -10.19 4.84 12.38
C ASN A 72 -10.94 5.83 11.48
N ASN A 73 -10.92 7.12 11.83
CA ASN A 73 -11.65 8.16 11.11
C ASN A 73 -10.79 8.81 10.00
N THR A 74 -9.95 8.01 9.34
CA THR A 74 -9.21 8.47 8.15
C THR A 74 -10.11 8.34 6.93
N PRO A 75 -10.10 9.29 5.97
CA PRO A 75 -10.82 9.12 4.72
C PRO A 75 -10.44 7.79 4.06
N PRO A 76 -11.43 6.98 3.60
CA PRO A 76 -11.15 5.65 3.04
C PRO A 76 -10.39 5.70 1.71
N ARG A 77 -10.35 6.88 1.08
CA ARG A 77 -9.72 7.17 -0.20
C ARG A 77 -9.26 8.62 -0.24
N THR A 78 -8.02 8.83 -0.64
CA THR A 78 -7.43 10.15 -0.90
C THR A 78 -6.83 10.16 -2.30
N ALA A 79 -7.32 11.04 -3.16
CA ALA A 79 -6.79 11.25 -4.50
C ALA A 79 -5.77 12.40 -4.49
N ILE A 80 -4.55 12.13 -4.93
CA ILE A 80 -3.42 13.07 -4.93
C ILE A 80 -2.96 13.27 -6.37
N PRO A 81 -2.98 14.51 -6.90
CA PRO A 81 -2.38 14.81 -8.20
C PRO A 81 -0.89 14.46 -8.19
N ALA A 82 -0.45 13.72 -9.21
CA ALA A 82 0.90 13.23 -9.34
C ALA A 82 1.35 13.23 -10.81
N SER A 83 2.62 12.97 -11.04
CA SER A 83 3.16 12.66 -12.36
C SER A 83 4.08 11.46 -12.34
N LEU A 84 4.14 10.76 -13.47
CA LEU A 84 5.01 9.62 -13.68
C LEU A 84 5.81 9.81 -14.96
N SER A 85 7.13 9.91 -14.83
CA SER A 85 8.06 10.09 -15.94
C SER A 85 8.98 8.88 -16.08
N GLY A 86 9.01 8.25 -17.26
CA GLY A 86 9.76 7.02 -17.44
C GLY A 86 9.52 6.36 -18.78
N LYS A 87 9.46 5.03 -18.79
CA LYS A 87 9.28 4.21 -19.99
C LYS A 87 8.02 3.37 -19.89
N LEU A 88 7.20 3.45 -20.93
CA LEU A 88 6.01 2.62 -21.09
C LEU A 88 6.38 1.21 -21.54
N LEU A 89 5.67 0.22 -20.98
CA LEU A 89 5.67 -1.15 -21.45
C LEU A 89 5.02 -1.25 -22.83
N THR A 90 5.81 -1.64 -23.83
CA THR A 90 5.35 -2.00 -25.17
C THR A 90 5.62 -3.48 -25.42
N GLU A 91 5.29 -3.99 -26.62
CA GLU A 91 5.66 -5.34 -27.04
C GLU A 91 7.18 -5.63 -26.89
N GLY A 92 8.03 -4.61 -27.06
CA GLY A 92 9.48 -4.70 -26.88
C GLY A 92 9.96 -4.52 -25.44
N GLY A 93 9.06 -4.41 -24.46
CA GLY A 93 9.35 -4.07 -23.07
C GLY A 93 9.29 -2.57 -22.79
N PHE A 94 9.94 -2.11 -21.71
CA PHE A 94 9.96 -0.71 -21.32
C PHE A 94 10.86 0.13 -22.24
N GLN A 95 10.28 0.71 -23.30
CA GLN A 95 11.05 1.38 -24.37
C GLN A 95 10.61 2.81 -24.66
N ARG A 96 9.30 3.08 -24.72
CA ARG A 96 8.78 4.39 -25.14
C ARG A 96 8.81 5.36 -23.97
N GLU A 97 9.53 6.47 -24.11
CA GLU A 97 9.55 7.54 -23.12
C GLU A 97 8.18 8.19 -22.97
N VAL A 98 7.78 8.45 -21.73
CA VAL A 98 6.50 9.05 -21.37
C VAL A 98 6.65 9.98 -20.17
N GLU A 99 5.79 10.98 -20.12
CA GLU A 99 5.51 11.79 -18.94
C GLU A 99 3.99 11.91 -18.85
N LEU A 100 3.41 11.32 -17.81
CA LEU A 100 1.97 11.16 -17.68
C LEU A 100 1.50 11.90 -16.42
N PRO A 101 0.47 12.76 -16.52
CA PRO A 101 -0.29 13.12 -15.33
C PRO A 101 -1.01 11.87 -14.82
N VAL A 102 -0.92 11.61 -13.52
CA VAL A 102 -1.58 10.47 -12.88
C VAL A 102 -2.22 10.92 -11.59
N THR A 103 -3.28 10.23 -11.18
CA THR A 103 -3.83 10.37 -9.84
C THR A 103 -3.28 9.24 -8.98
N LEU A 104 -2.53 9.60 -7.95
CA LEU A 104 -2.13 8.68 -6.89
C LEU A 104 -3.30 8.54 -5.91
N GLU A 105 -3.89 7.36 -5.87
CA GLU A 105 -5.05 7.06 -5.05
C GLU A 105 -4.64 6.20 -3.86
N ILE A 106 -4.61 6.82 -2.67
CA ILE A 106 -4.26 6.15 -1.42
C ILE A 106 -5.53 5.66 -0.75
N LEU A 107 -5.65 4.34 -0.59
CA LEU A 107 -6.73 3.71 0.14
C LEU A 107 -6.36 3.48 1.60
N CYS A 108 -7.38 3.58 2.47
CA CYS A 108 -7.27 3.27 3.89
C CYS A 108 -8.30 2.21 4.29
N LEU A 109 -7.87 1.26 5.12
CA LEU A 109 -8.69 0.25 5.78
C LEU A 109 -8.63 0.52 7.28
N GLY A 110 -9.61 1.24 7.82
CA GLY A 110 -9.57 1.69 9.22
C GLY A 110 -8.32 2.53 9.49
N PRO A 111 -7.45 2.13 10.43
CA PRO A 111 -6.24 2.88 10.77
C PRO A 111 -5.05 2.63 9.82
N TRP A 112 -5.16 1.68 8.89
CA TRP A 112 -4.08 1.38 7.94
C TRP A 112 -4.33 2.12 6.64
N CYS A 113 -3.46 3.05 6.28
CA CYS A 113 -3.43 3.65 4.95
C CYS A 113 -2.27 3.10 4.15
N ALA A 114 -2.44 3.03 2.84
CA ALA A 114 -1.31 2.81 1.95
C ALA A 114 -0.33 3.99 2.01
N SER A 115 0.86 3.76 1.50
CA SER A 115 1.89 4.79 1.38
C SER A 115 2.55 4.70 0.02
N ALA A 116 3.02 5.83 -0.48
CA ALA A 116 3.96 5.91 -1.59
C ALA A 116 5.08 6.87 -1.19
N GLU A 117 6.23 6.79 -1.88
CA GLU A 117 7.35 7.67 -1.65
C GLU A 117 7.58 8.57 -2.88
N ASP A 118 7.52 9.88 -2.66
CA ASP A 118 7.90 10.86 -3.68
C ASP A 118 9.40 10.73 -3.94
N GLY A 119 9.81 10.76 -5.20
CA GLY A 119 11.23 10.60 -5.51
C GLY A 119 11.53 9.30 -6.24
N LEU A 120 10.87 8.22 -5.85
CA LEU A 120 11.31 6.86 -6.17
C LEU A 120 10.89 6.37 -7.55
N ARG A 121 11.64 5.35 -8.01
CA ARG A 121 11.31 4.61 -9.22
C ARG A 121 10.34 3.48 -8.89
N TYR A 122 9.27 3.41 -9.66
CA TYR A 122 8.24 2.38 -9.59
C TYR A 122 8.07 1.70 -10.94
N VAL A 123 7.67 0.43 -10.92
CA VAL A 123 6.81 -0.11 -11.98
C VAL A 123 5.37 0.08 -11.52
N ALA A 124 4.65 0.95 -12.23
CA ALA A 124 3.28 1.33 -11.92
C ALA A 124 2.32 0.80 -12.99
N PHE A 125 1.27 0.11 -12.55
CA PHE A 125 0.14 -0.28 -13.38
C PHE A 125 -0.97 0.75 -13.22
N LEU A 126 -1.04 1.69 -14.16
CA LEU A 126 -2.00 2.78 -14.12
C LEU A 126 -3.33 2.30 -14.68
N GLU A 127 -4.37 2.23 -13.86
CA GLU A 127 -5.72 1.95 -14.31
C GLU A 127 -6.24 3.12 -15.14
N GLN A 128 -6.73 2.86 -16.35
CA GLN A 128 -7.37 3.86 -17.18
C GLN A 128 -8.85 3.98 -16.82
N ARG A 129 -9.23 5.10 -16.22
CA ARG A 129 -10.61 5.44 -15.82
C ARG A 129 -11.10 6.62 -16.67
N GLY A 130 -11.62 6.32 -17.86
CA GLY A 130 -11.91 7.35 -18.85
C GLY A 130 -10.62 8.00 -19.36
N ASP A 131 -10.49 9.31 -19.16
CA ASP A 131 -9.29 10.08 -19.53
C ASP A 131 -8.24 10.12 -18.40
N GLU A 132 -8.55 9.58 -17.23
CA GLU A 132 -7.67 9.58 -16.06
C GLU A 132 -6.82 8.31 -15.98
N LEU A 133 -5.58 8.46 -15.55
CA LEU A 133 -4.67 7.37 -15.22
C LEU A 133 -4.50 7.32 -13.69
N VAL A 134 -4.90 6.22 -13.07
CA VAL A 134 -4.91 6.08 -11.61
C VAL A 134 -3.90 5.04 -11.17
N LEU A 135 -2.99 5.46 -10.27
CA LEU A 135 -2.15 4.55 -9.50
C LEU A 135 -2.81 4.33 -8.14
N GLU A 136 -3.44 3.17 -7.96
CA GLU A 136 -4.10 2.82 -6.70
C GLU A 136 -3.15 2.07 -5.77
N GLU A 137 -3.00 2.56 -4.55
CA GLU A 137 -2.28 1.94 -3.45
C GLU A 137 -3.23 1.59 -2.32
N ASN A 138 -3.10 0.38 -1.78
CA ASN A 138 -3.85 -0.06 -0.61
C ASN A 138 -2.90 -0.63 0.46
N PRO A 139 -3.37 -0.73 1.72
CA PRO A 139 -2.51 -1.15 2.84
C PRO A 139 -1.94 -2.57 2.74
N CYS A 140 -2.46 -3.41 1.84
CA CYS A 140 -1.96 -4.76 1.56
C CYS A 140 -1.13 -4.87 0.28
N GLY A 141 -0.82 -3.75 -0.37
CA GLY A 141 -0.08 -3.69 -1.62
C GLY A 141 -1.00 -3.26 -2.77
N GLY A 142 -0.56 -2.27 -3.53
CA GLY A 142 -1.27 -1.74 -4.67
C GLY A 142 -0.66 -2.13 -6.01
N PHE A 143 -0.77 -1.21 -6.95
CA PHE A 143 -0.30 -1.40 -8.32
C PHE A 143 1.01 -0.67 -8.64
N GLY A 144 1.65 -0.07 -7.63
CA GLY A 144 2.99 0.50 -7.69
C GLY A 144 3.99 -0.35 -6.93
N PHE A 145 5.02 -0.80 -7.63
CA PHE A 145 6.09 -1.61 -7.05
C PHE A 145 7.41 -0.87 -7.14
N SER A 146 8.12 -0.69 -6.02
CA SER A 146 9.47 -0.11 -6.05
C SER A 146 10.35 -0.88 -7.03
N ASN A 147 11.09 -0.14 -7.84
CA ASN A 147 11.96 -0.66 -8.89
C ASN A 147 13.36 -0.05 -8.82
N GLU A 148 13.79 0.37 -7.62
CA GLU A 148 15.11 0.96 -7.40
C GLU A 148 16.26 -0.01 -7.75
N ASP A 149 16.07 -1.30 -7.49
CA ASP A 149 17.02 -2.38 -7.84
C ASP A 149 16.74 -3.04 -9.20
N GLY A 150 15.71 -2.55 -9.90
CA GLY A 150 15.24 -3.08 -11.17
C GLY A 150 14.51 -4.44 -11.10
N GLN A 151 14.26 -5.01 -9.92
CA GLN A 151 13.62 -6.33 -9.83
C GLN A 151 12.19 -6.31 -10.31
N ALA A 152 11.41 -5.28 -9.97
CA ALA A 152 10.02 -5.20 -10.39
C ALA A 152 9.88 -5.19 -11.93
N ALA A 153 10.74 -4.44 -12.63
CA ALA A 153 10.76 -4.43 -14.08
C ALA A 153 11.16 -5.80 -14.66
N ARG A 154 12.11 -6.51 -14.03
CA ARG A 154 12.49 -7.86 -14.47
C ARG A 154 11.35 -8.86 -14.32
N ASP A 155 10.64 -8.83 -13.21
CA ASP A 155 9.47 -9.69 -12.96
C ASP A 155 8.36 -9.42 -13.98
N VAL A 156 8.03 -8.14 -14.22
CA VAL A 156 7.01 -7.75 -15.20
C VAL A 156 7.41 -8.14 -16.63
N LEU A 157 8.68 -7.96 -17.02
CA LEU A 157 9.17 -8.37 -18.33
C LEU A 157 9.22 -9.90 -18.50
N ALA A 158 9.43 -10.66 -17.42
CA ALA A 158 9.33 -12.12 -17.45
C ALA A 158 7.90 -12.56 -17.74
N CYS A 159 6.92 -11.94 -17.06
CA CYS A 159 5.50 -12.15 -17.32
C CYS A 159 5.10 -11.74 -18.74
N HIS A 160 5.50 -10.54 -19.18
CA HIS A 160 5.17 -9.99 -20.49
C HIS A 160 5.71 -10.84 -21.65
N ALA A 161 6.89 -11.45 -21.47
CA ALA A 161 7.48 -12.35 -22.47
C ALA A 161 6.86 -13.76 -22.46
N GLY A 162 5.80 -14.02 -21.68
CA GLY A 162 5.19 -15.35 -21.53
C GLY A 162 6.11 -16.38 -20.87
N ARG A 163 7.11 -15.93 -20.10
CA ARG A 163 8.05 -16.80 -19.38
C ARG A 163 7.53 -17.08 -17.96
N ALA A 164 8.42 -17.28 -16.99
CA ALA A 164 8.07 -17.51 -15.60
C ALA A 164 7.35 -16.28 -15.01
N CYS A 165 6.03 -16.32 -15.00
CA CYS A 165 5.17 -15.39 -14.28
C CYS A 165 4.71 -16.05 -12.99
N THR A 166 5.61 -16.16 -12.01
CA THR A 166 5.34 -16.84 -10.74
C THR A 166 4.76 -15.83 -9.75
N PRO A 167 3.50 -16.03 -9.27
CA PRO A 167 2.91 -15.24 -8.19
C PRO A 167 3.83 -15.16 -6.98
N TRP A 168 3.79 -14.08 -6.20
CA TRP A 168 4.67 -13.94 -5.02
C TRP A 168 4.47 -15.07 -4.01
N ARG A 169 3.23 -15.49 -3.78
CA ARG A 169 2.92 -16.59 -2.85
C ARG A 169 3.59 -17.91 -3.19
N ASP A 170 3.95 -18.10 -4.46
CA ASP A 170 4.52 -19.35 -4.98
C ASP A 170 6.06 -19.30 -5.10
N ARG A 171 6.68 -18.23 -4.57
CA ARG A 171 8.14 -18.07 -4.43
C ARG A 171 8.61 -18.49 -3.04
#